data_AF-A0A821K8G9-F1
#
_entry.id   AF-A0A821K8G9-F1
#
_cell.length_a   1.000
_cell.length_b   1.000
_cell.length_c   1.000
_cell.angle_alpha   90.00
_cell.angle_beta   90.00
_cell.angle_gamma   90.00
#
_symmetry.space_group_name_H-M   'P 1'
#
loop_
_entity.id
_entity.type
_entity.pdbx_description
1 polymer ?
#
loop_
_entity_poly.entity_id
_entity_poly.type
_entity_poly.pdbx_seq_one_letter_code
_entity_poly.pdbx_strand_id
1 'polypeptide(L)'
;MQLNARNHQTKLIKWRDLDRTKLEVFIGLLIQAGVGHNNHESITELWGISKNRPIFHATMPLRRFKQLLQFLRFDDRRQRDKFDRLAPIRYIFQCFVKQLPQHFIPSHNLTVYEQLVPFRGRCSFVQYIPTKPAKYGIKFWVLCDADSRYVLALELYTGKVGNVVQR
;
A
#
# COMPACT_ATOMS: atom_id res chain seq x y z
N MET A 1 -2.79 1.44 -13.77
CA MET A 1 -3.54 2.20 -12.73
C MET A 1 -4.83 2.71 -13.37
N GLN A 2 -5.99 2.28 -12.88
CA GLN A 2 -7.29 2.68 -13.45
C GLN A 2 -8.07 3.49 -12.41
N LEU A 3 -7.81 4.79 -12.38
CA LEU A 3 -8.57 5.73 -11.55
C LEU A 3 -9.71 6.42 -12.31
N ASN A 4 -9.74 6.24 -13.64
CA ASN A 4 -10.66 6.94 -14.54
C ASN A 4 -11.74 6.00 -15.13
N ALA A 5 -11.83 4.75 -14.64
CA ALA A 5 -12.89 3.83 -15.05
C ALA A 5 -14.23 4.33 -14.47
N ARG A 6 -15.09 4.87 -15.35
CA ARG A 6 -16.44 5.42 -15.13
C ARG A 6 -16.97 5.22 -13.70
N ASN A 7 -16.70 6.19 -12.83
CA ASN A 7 -17.41 6.35 -11.56
C ASN A 7 -18.89 6.62 -11.87
N HIS A 8 -19.68 5.55 -11.99
CA HIS A 8 -21.12 5.68 -12.16
C HIS A 8 -21.72 6.29 -10.90
N GLN A 9 -22.27 7.50 -11.10
CA GLN A 9 -23.40 8.09 -10.39
C GLN A 9 -23.22 8.32 -8.88
N THR A 10 -22.53 9.39 -8.53
CA THR A 10 -22.96 10.25 -7.42
C THR A 10 -22.95 11.70 -7.92
N LYS A 11 -24.14 12.31 -8.00
CA LYS A 11 -24.36 13.68 -8.53
C LYS A 11 -23.60 14.80 -7.77
N LEU A 12 -22.85 14.48 -6.72
CA LEU A 12 -22.33 15.47 -5.76
C LEU A 12 -20.85 15.84 -5.92
N ILE A 13 -20.07 15.10 -6.71
CA ILE A 13 -18.62 15.31 -6.76
C ILE A 13 -18.10 15.18 -8.20
N LYS A 14 -17.71 16.32 -8.80
CA LYS A 14 -17.01 16.34 -10.09
C LYS A 14 -15.65 15.65 -9.94
N TRP A 15 -15.52 14.43 -10.47
CA TRP A 15 -14.25 13.74 -10.55
C TRP A 15 -13.30 14.50 -11.47
N ARG A 16 -12.02 14.57 -11.08
CA ARG A 16 -10.94 15.05 -11.92
C ARG A 16 -9.97 13.92 -12.14
N ASP A 17 -9.61 13.69 -13.39
CA ASP A 17 -8.71 12.62 -13.75
C ASP A 17 -7.36 12.75 -13.04
N LEU A 18 -6.78 11.60 -12.69
CA LEU A 18 -5.45 11.54 -12.10
C LEU A 18 -4.40 11.36 -13.19
N ASP A 19 -3.51 12.34 -13.32
CA ASP A 19 -2.30 12.26 -14.12
C ASP A 19 -1.11 11.80 -13.25
N ARG A 20 0.03 11.57 -13.91
CA ARG A 20 1.27 11.13 -13.26
C ARG A 20 1.74 12.10 -12.18
N THR A 21 1.81 13.39 -12.49
CA THR A 21 2.29 14.43 -11.55
C THR A 21 1.44 14.45 -10.28
N LYS A 22 0.12 14.40 -10.40
CA LYS A 22 -0.78 14.38 -9.23
C LYS A 22 -0.67 13.08 -8.42
N LEU A 23 -0.37 11.95 -9.06
CA LEU A 23 -0.10 10.70 -8.36
C LEU A 23 1.21 10.80 -7.55
N GLU A 24 2.28 11.30 -8.18
CA GLU A 24 3.57 11.51 -7.53
C GLU A 24 3.44 12.47 -6.35
N VAL A 25 2.68 13.56 -6.51
CA VAL A 25 2.34 14.48 -5.41
C VAL A 25 1.58 13.78 -4.28
N PHE A 26 0.59 12.95 -4.61
CA PHE A 26 -0.16 12.18 -3.60
C PHE A 26 0.76 11.22 -2.82
N ILE A 27 1.64 10.51 -3.51
CA ILE A 27 2.63 9.62 -2.89
C ILE A 27 3.63 10.43 -2.04
N GLY A 28 4.10 11.57 -2.54
CA GLY A 28 4.99 12.47 -1.80
C GLY A 28 4.39 12.95 -0.48
N LEU A 29 3.09 13.25 -0.44
CA LEU A 29 2.39 13.60 0.80
C LEU A 29 2.27 12.43 1.77
N LEU A 30 2.13 11.19 1.29
CA LEU A 30 2.16 9.99 2.14
C LEU A 30 3.54 9.79 2.75
N ILE A 31 4.61 9.97 1.95
CA ILE A 31 5.99 9.90 2.43
C ILE A 31 6.24 11.00 3.47
N GLN A 32 5.82 12.23 3.21
CA GLN A 32 5.95 13.35 4.14
C GLN A 32 5.24 13.08 5.48
N ALA A 33 4.04 12.49 5.44
CA ALA A 33 3.33 12.09 6.66
C ALA A 33 4.09 11.01 7.45
N GLY A 34 4.72 10.07 6.75
CA GLY A 34 5.57 9.02 7.35
C GLY A 34 6.83 9.58 8.02
N VAL A 35 7.56 10.46 7.31
CA VAL A 35 8.76 11.15 7.85
C VAL A 35 8.41 11.98 9.09
N GLY A 36 7.24 12.60 9.10
CA GLY A 36 6.75 13.35 10.26
C GLY A 36 6.25 12.49 11.42
N HIS A 37 6.24 11.16 11.32
CA HIS A 37 5.63 10.25 12.30
C HIS A 37 4.14 10.56 12.59
N ASN A 38 3.42 11.06 11.58
CA ASN A 38 2.04 11.51 11.73
C ASN A 38 1.02 10.41 11.38
N ASN A 39 1.45 9.15 11.35
CA ASN A 39 0.65 8.00 10.91
C ASN A 39 -0.52 7.66 11.84
N HIS A 40 -0.57 8.26 13.04
CA HIS A 40 -1.68 8.15 13.99
C HIS A 40 -2.58 9.40 14.04
N GLU A 41 -2.20 10.47 13.34
CA GLU A 41 -3.01 11.69 13.28
C GLU A 41 -4.14 11.53 12.25
N SER A 42 -5.25 12.23 12.48
CA SER A 42 -6.31 12.26 11.48
C SER A 42 -5.85 13.03 10.24
N ILE A 43 -6.35 12.63 9.06
CA ILE A 43 -6.06 13.34 7.80
C ILE A 43 -6.50 14.81 7.89
N THR A 44 -7.55 15.11 8.67
CA THR A 44 -8.00 16.49 8.85
C THR A 44 -6.97 17.33 9.64
N GLU A 45 -6.32 16.76 10.65
CA GLU A 45 -5.26 17.44 11.42
C GLU A 45 -3.98 17.65 10.61
N LEU A 46 -3.63 16.70 9.73
CA LEU A 46 -2.51 16.87 8.79
C LEU A 46 -2.66 18.14 7.91
N TRP A 47 -3.90 18.50 7.58
CA TRP A 47 -4.26 19.71 6.84
C TRP A 47 -4.63 20.89 7.74
N GLY A 48 -4.57 20.72 9.06
CA GLY A 48 -4.91 21.75 10.04
C GLY A 48 -3.83 22.83 10.12
N ILE A 49 -4.26 24.09 10.23
CA ILE A 49 -3.36 25.24 10.36
C ILE A 49 -2.61 25.19 11.70
N SER A 50 -3.22 24.62 12.74
CA SER A 50 -2.67 24.56 14.11
C SER A 50 -1.35 23.81 14.24
N LYS A 51 -1.02 22.91 13.31
CA LYS A 51 0.22 22.11 13.34
C LYS A 51 1.37 22.74 12.56
N ASN A 52 1.15 23.91 11.92
CA ASN A 52 2.14 24.62 11.11
C ASN A 52 2.84 23.73 10.06
N ARG A 53 2.06 22.94 9.32
CA ARG A 53 2.56 22.08 8.23
C ARG A 53 2.06 22.57 6.88
N PRO A 54 2.58 23.71 6.38
CA PRO A 54 2.03 24.35 5.19
C PRO A 54 2.11 23.46 3.94
N ILE A 55 3.09 22.55 3.91
CA ILE A 55 3.33 21.63 2.80
C ILE A 55 2.08 20.83 2.41
N PHE A 56 1.24 20.38 3.35
CA PHE A 56 0.07 19.57 3.00
C PHE A 56 -0.97 20.37 2.22
N HIS A 57 -1.38 21.52 2.74
CA HIS A 57 -2.42 22.33 2.12
C HIS A 57 -1.93 23.08 0.87
N ALA A 58 -0.66 23.49 0.85
CA ALA A 58 -0.03 24.12 -0.31
C ALA A 58 0.11 23.16 -1.50
N THR A 59 0.29 21.86 -1.24
CA THR A 59 0.57 20.86 -2.28
C THR A 59 -0.70 20.22 -2.84
N MET A 60 -1.67 19.85 -2.00
CA MET A 60 -2.93 19.26 -2.46
C MET A 60 -4.08 19.63 -1.52
N PRO A 61 -5.25 20.08 -2.00
CA PRO A 61 -6.39 20.32 -1.13
C PRO A 61 -6.87 19.03 -0.42
N LEU A 62 -7.22 19.14 0.87
CA LEU A 62 -7.70 18.02 1.71
C LEU A 62 -8.77 17.16 1.02
N ARG A 63 -9.74 17.82 0.37
CA ARG A 63 -10.82 17.15 -0.36
C ARG A 63 -10.28 16.25 -1.47
N ARG A 64 -9.27 16.70 -2.22
CA ARG A 64 -8.65 15.91 -3.30
C ARG A 64 -7.86 14.75 -2.74
N PHE A 65 -7.10 14.96 -1.66
CA PHE A 65 -6.37 13.87 -1.01
C PHE A 65 -7.31 12.76 -0.52
N LYS A 66 -8.43 13.12 0.15
CA LYS A 66 -9.47 12.16 0.58
C LYS A 66 -10.08 11.39 -0.60
N GLN A 67 -10.35 12.05 -1.73
CA GLN A 67 -10.83 11.38 -2.94
C GLN A 67 -9.83 10.33 -3.44
N LEU A 68 -8.55 10.69 -3.54
CA LEU A 68 -7.52 9.76 -4.01
C LEU A 68 -7.38 8.56 -3.07
N LEU A 69 -7.35 8.81 -1.76
CA LEU A 69 -7.30 7.74 -0.77
C LEU A 69 -8.48 6.75 -0.88
N GLN A 70 -9.69 7.24 -1.16
CA GLN A 70 -10.89 6.42 -1.27
C GLN A 70 -10.98 5.64 -2.58
N PHE A 71 -10.59 6.28 -3.69
CA PHE A 71 -10.87 5.77 -5.03
C PHE A 71 -9.67 5.14 -5.74
N LEU A 72 -8.44 5.21 -5.20
CA LEU A 72 -7.26 4.58 -5.80
C LEU A 72 -7.48 3.08 -6.03
N ARG A 73 -7.18 2.63 -7.26
CA ARG A 73 -7.30 1.24 -7.74
C ARG A 73 -6.12 0.87 -8.64
N PHE A 74 -5.70 -0.39 -8.56
CA PHE A 74 -4.55 -0.92 -9.29
C PHE A 74 -4.91 -2.01 -10.31
N ASP A 75 -6.20 -2.28 -10.49
CA ASP A 75 -6.72 -3.30 -11.40
C ASP A 75 -7.98 -2.82 -12.14
N ASP A 76 -8.43 -3.59 -13.12
CA ASP A 76 -9.77 -3.48 -13.71
C ASP A 76 -10.69 -4.51 -13.06
N ARG A 77 -11.71 -4.02 -12.32
CA ARG A 77 -12.69 -4.90 -11.66
C ARG A 77 -13.44 -5.82 -12.63
N ARG A 78 -13.59 -5.43 -13.90
CA ARG A 78 -14.32 -6.20 -14.91
C ARG A 78 -13.53 -7.43 -15.39
N GLN A 79 -12.21 -7.36 -15.32
CA GLN A 79 -11.28 -8.40 -15.76
C GLN A 79 -10.65 -9.15 -14.58
N ARG A 80 -11.12 -8.88 -13.35
CA ARG A 80 -10.53 -9.43 -12.13
C ARG A 80 -10.73 -10.94 -12.06
N ASP A 81 -9.62 -11.66 -11.97
CA ASP A 81 -9.63 -13.07 -11.62
C ASP A 81 -10.23 -13.25 -10.21
N LYS A 82 -11.27 -14.08 -10.11
CA LYS A 82 -11.98 -14.35 -8.86
C LYS A 82 -11.24 -15.36 -7.98
N PHE A 83 -10.29 -16.11 -8.54
CA PHE A 83 -9.52 -17.12 -7.82
C PHE A 83 -8.24 -16.55 -7.22
N ASP A 84 -7.66 -15.51 -7.83
CA ASP A 84 -6.53 -14.78 -7.25
C ASP A 84 -7.00 -13.74 -6.20
N ARG A 85 -6.83 -14.05 -4.92
CA ARG A 85 -7.14 -13.13 -3.81
C ARG A 85 -6.31 -11.84 -3.85
N LEU A 86 -5.14 -11.86 -4.49
CA LEU A 86 -4.27 -10.69 -4.63
C LEU A 86 -4.59 -9.86 -5.89
N ALA A 87 -5.52 -10.31 -6.75
CA ALA A 87 -5.82 -9.67 -8.03
C ALA A 87 -5.95 -8.13 -7.98
N PRO A 88 -6.56 -7.51 -6.94
CA PRO A 88 -6.65 -6.05 -6.86
C PRO A 88 -5.33 -5.28 -6.85
N ILE A 89 -4.22 -5.92 -6.46
CA ILE A 89 -2.88 -5.32 -6.41
C ILE A 89 -1.79 -6.18 -7.08
N ARG A 90 -2.14 -7.34 -7.63
CA ARG A 90 -1.21 -8.34 -8.18
C ARG A 90 -0.19 -7.71 -9.12
N TYR A 91 -0.66 -6.95 -10.10
CA TYR A 91 0.18 -6.34 -11.13
C TYR A 91 1.21 -5.39 -10.51
N ILE A 92 0.77 -4.40 -9.72
CA ILE A 92 1.70 -3.41 -9.14
C ILE A 92 2.65 -4.05 -8.13
N PHE A 93 2.18 -5.04 -7.37
CA PHE A 93 3.02 -5.79 -6.43
C PHE A 93 4.12 -6.56 -7.15
N GLN A 94 3.81 -7.27 -8.24
CA GLN A 94 4.81 -7.97 -9.04
C GLN A 94 5.79 -7.01 -9.72
N CYS A 95 5.31 -5.88 -10.25
CA CYS A 95 6.19 -4.84 -10.78
C CYS A 95 7.17 -4.36 -9.71
N PHE A 96 6.69 -4.08 -8.50
CA PHE A 96 7.54 -3.65 -7.38
C PHE A 96 8.57 -4.70 -6.99
N VAL A 97 8.14 -5.94 -6.71
CA VAL A 97 9.04 -7.02 -6.29
C VAL A 97 10.08 -7.36 -7.35
N LYS A 98 9.72 -7.32 -8.64
CA LYS A 98 10.66 -7.56 -9.75
C LYS A 98 11.79 -6.53 -9.80
N GLN A 99 11.56 -5.30 -9.34
CA GLN A 99 12.59 -4.26 -9.34
C GLN A 99 13.62 -4.47 -8.24
N LEU A 100 13.24 -5.04 -7.08
CA LEU A 100 14.11 -5.13 -5.90
C LEU A 100 15.50 -5.74 -6.18
N PRO A 101 15.64 -6.96 -6.76
CA PRO A 101 16.95 -7.54 -7.01
C PRO A 101 17.70 -6.89 -8.18
N GLN A 102 17.05 -6.02 -8.97
CA GLN A 102 17.70 -5.33 -10.10
C GLN A 102 18.50 -4.11 -9.65
N HIS A 103 18.20 -3.56 -8.47
CA HIS A 103 18.78 -2.32 -7.97
C HIS A 103 19.70 -2.51 -6.76
N PHE A 104 20.05 -3.76 -6.44
CA PHE A 104 20.91 -4.07 -5.30
C PHE A 104 21.68 -5.38 -5.50
N ILE A 105 22.97 -5.36 -5.19
CA ILE A 105 23.81 -6.56 -5.14
C ILE A 105 23.88 -7.00 -3.68
N PRO A 106 23.36 -8.19 -3.32
CA PRO A 106 23.36 -8.66 -1.94
C PRO A 106 24.76 -8.98 -1.42
N SER A 107 24.93 -8.85 -0.11
CA SER A 107 26.06 -9.40 0.64
C SER A 107 25.98 -10.93 0.72
N HIS A 108 26.95 -11.54 1.39
CA HIS A 108 26.96 -12.98 1.63
C HIS A 108 25.88 -13.44 2.63
N ASN A 109 25.35 -12.54 3.45
CA ASN A 109 24.44 -12.88 4.54
C ASN A 109 23.01 -12.52 4.17
N LEU A 110 22.17 -13.53 3.95
CA LEU A 110 20.76 -13.35 3.67
C LEU A 110 19.91 -13.88 4.81
N THR A 111 18.77 -13.23 5.07
CA THR A 111 17.80 -13.64 6.08
C THR A 111 16.41 -13.69 5.49
N VAL A 112 15.69 -14.78 5.76
CA VAL A 112 14.26 -14.90 5.49
C VAL A 112 13.50 -14.75 6.79
N TYR A 113 12.48 -13.90 6.83
CA TYR A 113 11.64 -13.72 8.02
C TYR A 113 10.19 -13.36 7.69
N GLU A 114 9.35 -13.44 8.72
CA GLU A 114 7.93 -13.08 8.66
C GLU A 114 7.70 -11.62 9.10
N GLN A 115 7.19 -10.80 8.18
CA GLN A 115 6.73 -9.44 8.46
C GLN A 115 5.20 -9.41 8.51
N LEU A 116 4.64 -8.76 9.54
CA LEU A 116 3.20 -8.58 9.70
C LEU A 116 2.88 -7.08 9.64
N VAL A 117 2.18 -6.66 8.58
CA VAL A 117 1.74 -5.27 8.42
C VAL A 117 0.38 -5.11 9.10
N PRO A 118 0.25 -4.27 10.15
CA PRO A 118 -0.98 -4.14 10.92
C PRO A 118 -2.19 -3.81 10.04
N PHE A 119 -3.23 -4.64 10.12
CA PHE A 119 -4.47 -4.42 9.38
C PHE A 119 -5.63 -5.18 10.04
N ARG A 120 -6.75 -4.50 10.27
CA ARG A 120 -7.96 -5.07 10.88
C ARG A 120 -9.21 -4.96 10.01
N GLY A 121 -9.05 -4.52 8.76
CA GLY A 121 -10.16 -4.44 7.81
C GLY A 121 -10.62 -5.81 7.33
N ARG A 122 -11.77 -5.84 6.63
CA ARG A 122 -12.29 -7.06 6.01
C ARG A 122 -11.42 -7.46 4.81
N CYS A 123 -10.56 -8.45 5.01
CA CYS A 123 -9.73 -9.03 3.98
C CYS A 123 -9.54 -10.52 4.29
N SER A 124 -9.68 -11.38 3.28
CA SER A 124 -9.72 -12.83 3.43
C SER A 124 -8.40 -13.46 3.86
N PHE A 125 -7.30 -12.71 3.78
CA PHE A 125 -5.95 -13.19 4.09
C PHE A 125 -5.30 -12.48 5.28
N VAL A 126 -6.08 -11.76 6.10
CA VAL A 126 -5.60 -11.27 7.40
C VAL A 126 -5.21 -12.45 8.28
N GLN A 127 -4.00 -12.37 8.86
CA GLN A 127 -3.47 -13.36 9.78
C GLN A 127 -3.51 -12.85 11.21
N TYR A 128 -3.74 -13.79 12.13
CA TYR A 128 -3.58 -13.57 13.57
C TYR A 128 -2.29 -14.25 14.03
N ILE A 129 -1.34 -13.48 14.57
CA ILE A 129 -0.06 -13.97 15.09
C ILE A 129 0.09 -13.46 16.53
N PRO A 130 -0.18 -14.28 17.57
CA PRO A 130 -0.20 -13.85 18.96
C PRO A 130 1.11 -13.21 19.46
N THR A 131 2.23 -13.64 18.90
CA THR A 131 3.58 -13.24 19.31
C THR A 131 4.02 -11.88 18.76
N LYS A 132 3.29 -11.30 17.79
CA LYS A 132 3.61 -9.99 17.21
C LYS A 132 2.88 -8.87 17.98
N PRO A 133 3.49 -7.68 18.15
CA PRO A 133 2.86 -6.55 18.86
C PRO A 133 1.49 -6.17 18.26
N ALA A 134 1.42 -6.07 16.93
CA ALA A 134 0.16 -6.00 16.22
C ALA A 134 -0.30 -7.43 15.90
N LYS A 135 -1.23 -7.96 16.69
CA LYS A 135 -1.66 -9.36 16.56
C LYS A 135 -2.37 -9.69 15.24
N TYR A 136 -2.94 -8.70 14.56
CA TYR A 136 -3.69 -8.87 13.31
C TYR A 136 -3.07 -8.06 12.17
N GLY A 137 -2.86 -8.69 11.01
CA GLY A 137 -2.30 -7.99 9.86
C GLY A 137 -2.19 -8.81 8.59
N ILE A 138 -1.63 -8.18 7.56
CA ILE A 138 -1.26 -8.85 6.30
C ILE A 138 0.17 -9.39 6.48
N LYS A 139 0.32 -10.70 6.31
CA LYS A 139 1.60 -11.40 6.48
C LYS A 139 2.38 -11.41 5.16
N PHE A 140 3.67 -11.14 5.27
CA PHE A 140 4.65 -11.26 4.20
C PHE A 140 5.79 -12.19 4.63
N TRP A 141 6.25 -13.00 3.69
CA TRP A 141 7.60 -13.56 3.72
C TRP A 141 8.54 -12.58 3.06
N VAL A 142 9.65 -12.28 3.74
CA VAL A 142 10.60 -11.27 3.30
C VAL A 142 11.97 -11.90 3.24
N LEU A 143 12.61 -11.82 2.07
CA LEU A 143 14.04 -12.10 1.92
C LEU A 143 14.77 -10.76 1.96
N CYS A 144 15.66 -10.61 2.94
CA CYS A 144 16.48 -9.43 3.09
C CYS A 144 17.96 -9.78 3.12
N ASP A 145 18.77 -8.84 2.66
CA ASP A 145 20.18 -8.76 2.98
C ASP A 145 20.35 -8.42 4.47
N ALA A 146 21.14 -9.20 5.20
CA ALA A 146 21.26 -9.06 6.65
C ALA A 146 22.05 -7.80 7.06
N ASP A 147 23.05 -7.43 6.27
CA ASP A 147 24.00 -6.36 6.60
C ASP A 147 23.39 -4.97 6.32
N SER A 148 22.79 -4.79 5.14
CA SER A 148 22.15 -3.54 4.71
C SER A 148 20.68 -3.43 5.07
N ARG A 149 20.03 -4.55 5.40
CA ARG A 149 18.56 -4.66 5.60
C ARG A 149 17.77 -4.40 4.33
N TYR A 150 18.40 -4.46 3.16
CA TYR A 150 17.73 -4.28 1.88
C TYR A 150 16.82 -5.47 1.57
N VAL A 151 15.60 -5.20 1.12
CA VAL A 151 14.62 -6.24 0.76
C VAL A 151 14.89 -6.71 -0.67
N LEU A 152 15.17 -7.99 -0.85
CA LEU A 152 15.44 -8.61 -2.16
C LEU A 152 14.20 -9.25 -2.77
N ALA A 153 13.33 -9.82 -1.94
CA ALA A 153 12.07 -10.43 -2.39
C ALA A 153 10.98 -10.32 -1.32
N LEU A 154 9.74 -10.28 -1.78
CA LEU A 154 8.53 -10.28 -0.95
C LEU A 154 7.51 -11.26 -1.52
N GLU A 155 6.94 -12.07 -0.64
CA GLU A 155 5.78 -12.88 -0.95
C GLU A 155 4.65 -12.60 0.04
N LEU A 156 3.48 -12.21 -0.47
CA LEU A 156 2.31 -11.94 0.34
C LEU A 156 1.56 -13.26 0.59
N TYR A 157 1.36 -13.59 1.86
CA TYR A 157 0.64 -14.79 2.26
C TYR A 157 -0.87 -14.58 2.10
N THR A 158 -1.50 -15.30 1.17
CA THR A 158 -2.94 -15.18 0.86
C THR A 158 -3.82 -16.21 1.55
N GLY A 159 -3.26 -16.96 2.52
CA GLY A 159 -3.92 -18.09 3.17
C GLY A 159 -3.72 -19.40 2.41
N LYS A 160 -4.59 -20.37 2.66
CA LYS A 160 -4.60 -21.64 1.93
C LYS A 160 -5.18 -21.47 0.52
N VAL A 161 -4.53 -22.10 -0.46
CA VAL A 161 -5.09 -22.34 -1.79
C VAL A 161 -5.50 -23.82 -1.83
N GLY A 162 -6.81 -24.09 -1.72
CA GLY A 162 -7.30 -25.45 -1.48
C GLY A 162 -6.82 -25.99 -0.12
N ASN A 163 -6.24 -27.19 -0.12
CA ASN A 163 -5.65 -27.82 1.08
C ASN A 163 -4.16 -27.51 1.28
N VAL A 164 -3.55 -26.79 0.35
CA VAL A 164 -2.11 -26.47 0.40
C VAL A 164 -1.93 -25.12 1.08
N VAL A 165 -1.12 -25.12 2.14
CA VAL A 165 -0.64 -23.90 2.81
C VAL A 165 0.47 -23.31 1.94
N GLN A 166 0.36 -22.03 1.56
CA GLN A 166 1.50 -21.29 1.01
C GLN A 166 2.61 -21.28 2.07
N ARG A 167 3.70 -22.01 1.81
CA ARG A 167 4.87 -22.07 2.68
C ARG A 167 5.84 -20.99 2.26
#